data_AF-A0A0M3ILM2-F1
#
_entry.id   AF-A0A0M3ILM2-F1
#
_cell.length_a   1.000
_cell.length_b   1.000
_cell.length_c   1.000
_cell.angle_alpha   90.00
_cell.angle_beta   90.00
_cell.angle_gamma   90.00
#
_symmetry.space_group_name_H-M   'P 1'
#
loop_
_entity.id
_entity.type
_entity.pdbx_description
1 polymer ?
#
loop_
_entity_poly.entity_id
_entity_poly.type
_entity_poly.pdbx_seq_one_letter_code
_entity_poly.pdbx_strand_id
1 'polypeptide(L)'
;MNQRDISTLKTMRFPPQGVRLCMEAVCILLGEAPARITDPLGGARVDYWVTGQKVLSDIHFLNRIRNFDKDNVSKETIAVIKNNYLSKDEFDPEVVRQSSVAAEGLCLWVKAIDAYHKIAEVVAPKREKLKKAELLVKRQMKKLETRRKALQGVTERLQSLSDSFSQMSQRKEELLAQIQSCEQRMNRAQRLIGALGGEKVQWDAQLAELEDELIRCPQYTLFAAIAIEYLSALSPKHRQEILNGLRSLLKVEKPFNLQMICDETRHSENAIIIENSRRVPLILQSRGVFMTSGQAKPLLMELTDGRLLVVEASDKRLTAIIRDGISAGSAILVESLVESLPLYIMPFLTLRVFTSAGQQVAVFFHASQTFREAHFG
;
A
#
# COMPACT_ATOMS: atom_id res chain seq x y z
N MET A 1 28.92 -53.79 67.33
CA MET A 1 28.17 -54.55 68.35
C MET A 1 27.25 -55.53 67.63
N ASN A 2 27.53 -56.81 67.78
CA ASN A 2 26.80 -57.95 67.19
C ASN A 2 26.08 -58.75 68.28
N GLN A 3 25.18 -59.67 67.91
CA GLN A 3 24.40 -60.48 68.87
C GLN A 3 25.27 -61.28 69.87
N ARG A 4 26.47 -61.69 69.45
CA ARG A 4 27.45 -62.39 70.31
C ARG A 4 27.99 -61.48 71.43
N ASP A 5 28.22 -60.21 71.12
CA ASP A 5 28.71 -59.19 72.07
C ASP A 5 27.68 -58.96 73.21
N ILE A 6 26.38 -59.01 72.89
CA ILE A 6 25.29 -58.91 73.87
C ILE A 6 25.28 -60.12 74.80
N SER A 7 25.47 -61.33 74.25
CA SER A 7 25.52 -62.54 75.06
C SER A 7 26.69 -62.54 76.05
N THR A 8 27.84 -61.95 75.67
CA THR A 8 29.00 -61.81 76.57
C THR A 8 28.76 -60.83 77.72
N LEU A 9 28.05 -59.72 77.47
CA LEU A 9 27.68 -58.76 78.52
C LEU A 9 26.65 -59.35 79.48
N LYS A 10 25.71 -60.17 78.98
CA LYS A 10 24.67 -60.82 79.78
C LYS A 10 25.25 -61.83 80.79
N THR A 11 26.28 -62.57 80.43
CA THR A 11 26.85 -63.64 81.28
C THR A 11 27.73 -63.13 82.43
N MET A 12 27.99 -61.83 82.53
CA MET A 12 28.84 -61.25 83.57
C MET A 12 28.14 -61.24 84.93
N ARG A 13 28.67 -61.98 85.90
CA ARG A 13 28.16 -62.01 87.29
C ARG A 13 28.56 -60.78 88.11
N PHE A 14 29.76 -60.24 87.86
CA PHE A 14 30.29 -59.03 88.51
C PHE A 14 30.84 -58.07 87.45
N PRO A 15 30.03 -57.11 86.95
CA PRO A 15 30.48 -56.21 85.90
C PRO A 15 31.50 -55.19 86.44
N PRO A 16 32.58 -54.90 85.68
CA PRO A 16 33.43 -53.74 85.92
C PRO A 16 32.62 -52.43 85.94
N GLN A 17 33.14 -51.43 86.64
CA GLN A 17 32.41 -50.19 86.90
C GLN A 17 31.99 -49.46 85.61
N GLY A 18 32.87 -49.39 84.60
CA GLY A 18 32.54 -48.80 83.29
C GLY A 18 31.42 -49.51 82.55
N VAL A 19 31.34 -50.85 82.62
CA VAL A 19 30.28 -51.65 81.99
C VAL A 19 28.94 -51.44 82.71
N ARG A 20 28.97 -51.32 84.05
CA ARG A 20 27.78 -51.02 84.85
C ARG A 20 27.20 -49.68 84.43
N LEU A 21 28.00 -48.61 84.49
CA LEU A 21 27.60 -47.24 84.13
C LEU A 21 27.04 -47.14 82.70
N CYS A 22 27.65 -47.84 81.72
CA CYS A 22 27.14 -47.92 80.35
C CYS A 22 25.72 -48.50 80.28
N MET A 23 25.47 -49.59 81.02
CA MET A 23 24.15 -50.20 81.04
C MET A 23 23.11 -49.36 81.77
N GLU A 24 23.48 -48.63 82.82
CA GLU A 24 22.55 -47.71 83.50
C GLU A 24 22.14 -46.56 82.57
N ALA A 25 23.12 -45.95 81.86
CA ALA A 25 22.85 -44.88 80.90
C ALA A 25 21.95 -45.34 79.74
N VAL A 26 22.14 -46.56 79.24
CA VAL A 26 21.28 -47.15 78.20
C VAL A 26 19.86 -47.43 78.73
N CYS A 27 19.72 -47.94 79.96
CA CYS A 27 18.41 -48.17 80.57
C CYS A 27 17.64 -46.86 80.79
N ILE A 28 18.34 -45.80 81.20
CA ILE A 28 17.76 -44.46 81.38
C ILE A 28 17.31 -43.85 80.05
N LEU A 29 18.08 -44.01 78.96
CA LEU A 29 17.67 -43.58 77.62
C LEU A 29 16.46 -44.34 77.07
N LEU A 30 16.35 -45.63 77.40
CA LEU A 30 15.22 -46.47 77.00
C LEU A 30 13.99 -46.31 77.92
N GLY A 31 14.09 -45.53 79.00
CA GLY A 31 12.99 -45.29 79.94
C GLY A 31 12.68 -46.46 80.87
N GLU A 32 13.63 -47.37 81.08
CA GLU A 32 13.46 -48.59 81.89
C GLU A 32 13.72 -48.30 83.38
N ALA A 33 12.79 -48.67 84.26
CA ALA A 33 12.87 -48.39 85.69
C ALA A 33 13.92 -49.27 86.41
N PRO A 34 14.64 -48.74 87.42
CA PRO A 34 15.64 -49.51 88.14
C PRO A 34 15.00 -50.60 89.02
N ALA A 35 15.73 -51.69 89.24
CA ALA A 35 15.30 -52.74 90.15
C ALA A 35 15.64 -52.36 91.61
N ARG A 36 14.72 -52.62 92.54
CA ARG A 36 14.98 -52.50 93.98
C ARG A 36 15.55 -53.82 94.50
N ILE A 37 16.77 -53.78 95.04
CA ILE A 37 17.45 -54.93 95.64
C ILE A 37 17.58 -54.66 97.14
N THR A 38 17.23 -55.63 97.97
CA THR A 38 17.43 -55.59 99.43
C THR A 38 18.86 -56.03 99.77
N ASP A 39 19.65 -55.18 100.40
CA ASP A 39 20.99 -55.51 100.90
C ASP A 39 20.90 -56.51 102.06
N PRO A 40 21.91 -57.37 102.26
CA PRO A 40 21.99 -58.31 103.39
C PRO A 40 22.01 -57.65 104.78
N LEU A 41 22.20 -56.33 104.84
CA LEU A 41 22.19 -55.51 106.07
C LEU A 41 20.91 -54.65 106.23
N GLY A 42 19.85 -54.91 105.45
CA GLY A 42 18.51 -54.32 105.68
C GLY A 42 18.23 -52.98 104.98
N GLY A 43 19.12 -52.49 104.12
CA GLY A 43 18.86 -51.32 103.26
C GLY A 43 18.34 -51.71 101.87
N ALA A 44 17.42 -50.96 101.28
CA ALA A 44 17.04 -51.15 99.88
C ALA A 44 17.94 -50.29 98.97
N ARG A 45 18.69 -50.91 98.06
CA ARG A 45 19.50 -50.22 97.04
C ARG A 45 18.83 -50.27 95.68
N VAL A 46 18.97 -49.19 94.92
CA VAL A 46 18.47 -49.06 93.56
C VAL A 46 19.60 -49.48 92.62
N ASP A 47 19.36 -50.51 91.80
CA ASP A 47 20.39 -51.08 90.93
C ASP A 47 19.84 -51.23 89.51
N TYR A 48 20.50 -50.57 88.54
CA TYR A 48 20.14 -50.65 87.13
C TYR A 48 20.72 -51.89 86.45
N TRP A 49 21.64 -52.63 87.09
CA TRP A 49 22.26 -53.81 86.49
C TRP A 49 21.26 -54.94 86.25
N VAL A 50 20.36 -55.21 87.21
CA VAL A 50 19.34 -56.25 87.09
C VAL A 50 18.33 -55.90 85.99
N THR A 51 17.95 -54.62 85.87
CA THR A 51 17.11 -54.15 84.76
C THR A 51 17.89 -54.23 83.43
N GLY A 52 19.16 -53.85 83.41
CA GLY A 52 20.04 -53.94 82.24
C GLY A 52 20.20 -55.36 81.74
N GLN A 53 20.30 -56.36 82.62
CA GLN A 53 20.34 -57.78 82.24
C GLN A 53 19.02 -58.24 81.61
N LYS A 54 17.87 -57.71 82.05
CA LYS A 54 16.56 -57.98 81.42
C LYS A 54 16.49 -57.34 80.03
N VAL A 55 16.95 -56.11 79.90
CA VAL A 55 17.01 -55.37 78.63
C VAL A 55 17.95 -56.07 77.62
N LEU A 56 19.11 -56.54 78.05
CA LEU A 56 20.03 -57.34 77.24
C LEU A 56 19.50 -58.75 76.90
N SER A 57 18.50 -59.24 77.65
CA SER A 57 17.83 -60.51 77.37
C SER A 57 16.73 -60.42 76.32
N ASP A 58 16.32 -59.19 75.96
CA ASP A 58 15.34 -58.97 74.90
C ASP A 58 15.98 -59.19 73.52
N ILE A 59 15.36 -60.06 72.73
CA ILE A 59 15.77 -60.42 71.36
C ILE A 59 15.69 -59.19 70.43
N HIS A 60 14.84 -58.21 70.73
CA HIS A 60 14.64 -57.00 69.92
C HIS A 60 15.47 -55.79 70.36
N PHE A 61 16.32 -55.92 71.38
CA PHE A 61 17.11 -54.82 71.93
C PHE A 61 17.93 -54.05 70.89
N LEU A 62 18.64 -54.73 69.98
CA LEU A 62 19.41 -54.08 68.92
C LEU A 62 18.54 -53.26 67.97
N ASN A 63 17.34 -53.75 67.65
CA ASN A 63 16.40 -53.02 66.80
C ASN A 63 15.84 -51.80 67.54
N ARG A 64 15.60 -51.89 68.86
CA ARG A 64 15.18 -50.75 69.69
C ARG A 64 16.24 -49.64 69.72
N ILE A 65 17.52 -49.99 69.87
CA ILE A 65 18.64 -49.04 69.83
C ILE A 65 18.83 -48.43 68.44
N ARG A 66 18.69 -49.22 67.37
CA ARG A 66 18.91 -48.76 65.99
C ARG A 66 17.80 -47.82 65.50
N ASN A 67 16.56 -48.10 65.87
CA ASN A 67 15.38 -47.31 65.50
C ASN A 67 14.96 -46.33 66.61
N PHE A 68 15.86 -46.03 67.54
CA PHE A 68 15.58 -45.12 68.64
C PHE A 68 15.22 -43.72 68.13
N ASP A 69 14.15 -43.15 68.67
CA ASP A 69 13.68 -41.82 68.31
C ASP A 69 14.55 -40.73 68.95
N LYS A 70 15.69 -40.47 68.31
CA LYS A 70 16.67 -39.45 68.71
C LYS A 70 16.13 -38.01 68.69
N ASP A 71 14.98 -37.75 68.05
CA ASP A 71 14.39 -36.42 67.94
C ASP A 71 13.40 -36.11 69.09
N ASN A 72 12.92 -37.13 69.82
CA ASN A 72 11.91 -36.99 70.89
C ASN A 72 12.42 -37.39 72.30
N VAL A 73 13.71 -37.20 72.57
CA VAL A 73 14.29 -37.45 73.91
C VAL A 73 14.09 -36.24 74.80
N SER A 74 13.65 -36.44 76.04
CA SER A 74 13.44 -35.34 76.98
C SER A 74 14.77 -34.69 77.41
N LYS A 75 14.77 -33.35 77.59
CA LYS A 75 15.95 -32.61 78.07
C LYS A 75 16.38 -33.06 79.47
N GLU A 76 15.44 -33.50 80.28
CA GLU A 76 15.66 -34.00 81.64
C GLU A 76 16.45 -35.31 81.61
N THR A 77 16.06 -36.27 80.77
CA THR A 77 16.77 -37.54 80.59
C THR A 77 18.21 -37.32 80.13
N ILE A 78 18.43 -36.38 79.19
CA ILE A 78 19.77 -36.05 78.68
C ILE A 78 20.62 -35.33 79.74
N ALA A 79 20.04 -34.43 80.53
CA ALA A 79 20.73 -33.77 81.62
C ALA A 79 21.19 -34.78 82.70
N VAL A 80 20.36 -35.78 83.03
CA VAL A 80 20.72 -36.88 83.93
C VAL A 80 21.91 -37.67 83.38
N ILE A 81 21.90 -38.01 82.09
CA ILE A 81 22.99 -38.76 81.45
C ILE A 81 24.29 -37.96 81.44
N LYS A 82 24.20 -36.67 81.12
CA LYS A 82 25.35 -35.77 81.06
C LYS A 82 26.02 -35.57 82.41
N ASN A 83 25.23 -35.27 83.44
CA ASN A 83 25.75 -34.95 84.76
C ASN A 83 26.24 -36.19 85.51
N ASN A 84 25.54 -37.32 85.40
CA ASN A 84 25.82 -38.49 86.23
C ASN A 84 26.75 -39.53 85.58
N TYR A 85 26.87 -39.52 84.25
CA TYR A 85 27.60 -40.56 83.51
C TYR A 85 28.67 -39.99 82.58
N LEU A 86 28.33 -39.04 81.69
CA LEU A 86 29.29 -38.48 80.73
C LEU A 86 30.40 -37.62 81.36
N SER A 87 30.22 -37.16 82.61
CA SER A 87 31.22 -36.40 83.37
C SER A 87 32.24 -37.27 84.12
N LYS A 88 32.10 -38.61 84.09
CA LYS A 88 33.00 -39.54 84.79
C LYS A 88 34.06 -40.09 83.83
N ASP A 89 35.33 -40.08 84.25
CA ASP A 89 36.45 -40.62 83.46
C ASP A 89 36.31 -42.13 83.18
N GLU A 90 35.54 -42.84 84.01
CA GLU A 90 35.19 -44.25 83.86
C GLU A 90 34.20 -44.53 82.70
N PHE A 91 33.57 -43.48 82.14
CA PHE A 91 32.60 -43.53 81.04
C PHE A 91 33.21 -43.03 79.72
N ASP A 92 34.47 -43.39 79.48
CA ASP A 92 35.13 -43.12 78.20
C ASP A 92 35.23 -44.39 77.34
N PRO A 93 34.86 -44.38 76.04
CA PRO A 93 34.93 -45.56 75.19
C PRO A 93 36.27 -46.29 75.23
N GLU A 94 37.40 -45.57 75.31
CA GLU A 94 38.74 -46.17 75.42
C GLU A 94 38.97 -46.90 76.75
N VAL A 95 38.43 -46.37 77.86
CA VAL A 95 38.50 -46.99 79.19
C VAL A 95 37.54 -48.18 79.30
N VAL A 96 36.32 -48.02 78.76
CA VAL A 96 35.31 -49.09 78.72
C VAL A 96 35.74 -50.22 77.81
N ARG A 97 36.48 -49.95 76.72
CA ARG A 97 37.04 -50.94 75.81
C ARG A 97 38.03 -51.89 76.49
N GLN A 98 38.83 -51.39 77.42
CA GLN A 98 39.74 -52.22 78.23
C GLN A 98 38.98 -53.25 79.08
N SER A 99 37.73 -52.93 79.46
CA SER A 99 36.86 -53.82 80.22
C SER A 99 36.02 -54.74 79.31
N SER A 100 35.44 -54.20 78.23
CA SER A 100 34.61 -54.95 77.28
C SER A 100 34.43 -54.21 75.95
N VAL A 101 34.84 -54.85 74.85
CA VAL A 101 34.61 -54.38 73.47
C VAL A 101 33.11 -54.26 73.16
N ALA A 102 32.27 -55.08 73.79
CA ALA A 102 30.82 -55.02 73.62
C ALA A 102 30.21 -53.77 74.27
N ALA A 103 30.75 -53.33 75.41
CA ALA A 103 30.28 -52.16 76.15
C ALA A 103 30.74 -50.84 75.50
N GLU A 104 31.86 -50.85 74.78
CA GLU A 104 32.36 -49.71 73.99
C GLU A 104 31.31 -49.20 72.99
N GLY A 105 30.67 -50.12 72.24
CA GLY A 105 29.64 -49.76 71.26
C GLY A 105 28.39 -49.11 71.88
N LEU A 106 28.01 -49.52 73.10
CA LEU A 106 26.92 -48.90 73.86
C LEU A 106 27.32 -47.52 74.40
N CYS A 107 28.54 -47.39 74.93
CA CYS A 107 29.08 -46.11 75.37
C CYS A 107 29.11 -45.08 74.23
N LEU A 108 29.57 -45.49 73.05
CA LEU A 108 29.61 -44.65 71.85
C LEU A 108 28.21 -44.23 71.39
N TRP A 109 27.23 -45.13 71.46
CA TRP A 109 25.83 -44.82 71.12
C TRP A 109 25.23 -43.77 72.06
N VAL A 110 25.46 -43.88 73.37
CA VAL A 110 25.02 -42.88 74.36
C VAL A 110 25.68 -41.52 74.09
N LYS A 111 27.00 -41.49 73.84
CA LYS A 111 27.73 -40.26 73.47
C LYS A 111 27.19 -39.66 72.16
N ALA A 112 26.84 -40.48 71.17
CA ALA A 112 26.30 -40.02 69.89
C ALA A 112 24.89 -39.40 70.03
N ILE A 113 24.05 -39.92 70.93
CA ILE A 113 22.71 -39.36 71.21
C ILE A 113 22.82 -37.96 71.86
N ASP A 114 23.70 -37.78 72.84
CA ASP A 114 23.95 -36.46 73.46
C ASP A 114 24.48 -35.45 72.42
N ALA A 115 25.46 -35.86 71.62
CA ALA A 115 26.00 -35.03 70.55
C ALA A 115 24.94 -34.64 69.50
N TYR A 116 24.08 -35.58 69.10
CA TYR A 116 22.97 -35.31 68.18
C TYR A 116 21.98 -34.31 68.77
N HIS A 117 21.55 -34.51 70.03
CA HIS A 117 20.59 -33.62 70.69
C HIS A 117 21.11 -32.18 70.79
N LYS A 118 22.40 -32.00 71.13
CA LYS A 118 23.05 -30.67 71.16
C LYS A 118 23.00 -29.99 69.79
N ILE A 119 23.23 -30.72 68.71
CA ILE A 119 23.16 -30.18 67.34
C ILE A 119 21.71 -29.90 66.94
N ALA A 120 20.78 -30.80 67.28
CA ALA A 120 19.36 -30.65 66.99
C ALA A 120 18.78 -29.38 67.64
N GLU A 121 19.16 -29.06 68.88
CA GLU A 121 18.73 -27.83 69.57
C GLU A 121 19.21 -26.56 68.86
N VAL A 122 20.42 -26.55 68.30
CA VAL A 122 20.96 -25.42 67.53
C VAL A 122 20.31 -25.31 66.13
N VAL A 123 19.94 -26.45 65.54
CA VAL A 123 19.40 -26.54 64.17
C VAL A 123 17.89 -26.33 64.12
N ALA A 124 17.14 -26.69 65.17
CA ALA A 124 15.70 -26.51 65.28
C ALA A 124 15.23 -25.05 64.99
N PRO A 125 15.77 -24.00 65.64
CA PRO A 125 15.36 -22.62 65.36
C PRO A 125 15.74 -22.18 63.93
N LYS A 126 16.83 -22.72 63.36
CA LYS A 126 17.22 -22.43 61.97
C LYS A 126 16.24 -23.05 60.97
N ARG A 127 15.81 -24.29 61.20
CA ARG A 127 14.79 -24.97 60.38
C ARG A 127 13.45 -24.25 60.45
N GLU A 128 13.06 -23.79 61.63
CA GLU A 128 11.81 -23.03 61.79
C GLU A 128 11.88 -21.66 61.08
N LYS A 129 12.99 -20.94 61.22
CA LYS A 129 13.24 -19.68 60.49
C LYS A 129 13.22 -19.89 58.98
N LEU A 130 13.87 -20.95 58.48
CA LEU A 130 13.85 -21.32 57.06
C LEU A 130 12.42 -21.55 56.58
N LYS A 131 11.65 -22.39 57.28
CA LYS A 131 10.26 -22.69 56.93
C LYS A 131 9.38 -21.42 56.91
N LYS A 132 9.57 -20.51 57.87
CA LYS A 132 8.86 -19.21 57.89
C LYS A 132 9.25 -18.35 56.68
N ALA A 133 10.54 -18.28 56.34
CA ALA A 133 11.03 -17.52 55.19
C ALA A 133 10.53 -18.10 53.86
N GLU A 134 10.56 -19.43 53.68
CA GLU A 134 10.05 -20.12 52.50
C GLU A 134 8.54 -19.87 52.31
N LEU A 135 7.75 -19.92 53.38
CA LEU A 135 6.33 -19.60 53.34
C LEU A 135 6.09 -18.14 52.94
N LEU A 136 6.90 -17.22 53.45
CA LEU A 136 6.82 -15.80 53.10
C LEU A 136 7.15 -15.58 51.62
N VAL A 137 8.26 -16.14 51.14
CA VAL A 137 8.66 -16.07 49.72
C VAL A 137 7.56 -16.65 48.83
N LYS A 138 7.00 -17.81 49.17
CA LYS A 138 5.90 -18.43 48.41
C LYS A 138 4.66 -17.52 48.35
N ARG A 139 4.31 -16.84 49.45
CA ARG A 139 3.20 -15.87 49.46
C ARG A 139 3.51 -14.66 48.59
N GLN A 140 4.72 -14.11 48.66
CA GLN A 140 5.11 -12.94 47.86
C GLN A 140 5.17 -13.27 46.37
N MET A 141 5.70 -14.43 45.99
CA MET A 141 5.72 -14.90 44.61
C MET A 141 4.31 -15.06 44.03
N LYS A 142 3.36 -15.59 44.82
CA LYS A 142 1.94 -15.62 44.40
C LYS A 142 1.38 -14.23 44.15
N LYS A 143 1.63 -13.27 45.05
CA LYS A 143 1.19 -11.88 44.87
C LYS A 143 1.84 -11.22 43.65
N LEU A 144 3.13 -11.44 43.44
CA LEU A 144 3.86 -10.94 42.29
C LEU A 144 3.24 -11.46 40.98
N GLU A 145 2.97 -12.76 40.92
CA GLU A 145 2.38 -13.40 39.75
C GLU A 145 0.97 -12.87 39.44
N THR A 146 0.13 -12.68 40.46
CA THR A 146 -1.20 -12.06 40.27
C THR A 146 -1.09 -10.63 39.72
N ARG A 147 -0.12 -9.85 40.19
CA ARG A 147 0.09 -8.47 39.71
C ARG A 147 0.67 -8.44 38.30
N ARG A 148 1.60 -9.34 37.97
CA ARG A 148 2.14 -9.48 36.61
C ARG A 148 1.05 -9.84 35.60
N LYS A 149 0.18 -10.79 35.93
CA LYS A 149 -0.97 -11.14 35.07
C LYS A 149 -1.93 -9.97 34.88
N ALA A 150 -2.23 -9.23 35.95
CA ALA A 150 -3.08 -8.04 35.85
C ALA A 150 -2.43 -6.96 34.97
N LEU A 151 -1.13 -6.72 35.14
CA LEU A 151 -0.36 -5.78 34.31
C LEU A 151 -0.41 -6.19 32.84
N GLN A 152 -0.16 -7.47 32.56
CA GLN A 152 -0.19 -8.02 31.20
C GLN A 152 -1.57 -7.82 30.54
N GLY A 153 -2.65 -8.10 31.25
CA GLY A 153 -4.00 -7.88 30.73
C GLY A 153 -4.30 -6.39 30.44
N VAL A 154 -3.74 -5.47 31.23
CA VAL A 154 -3.87 -4.02 30.97
C VAL A 154 -3.02 -3.60 29.76
N THR A 155 -1.80 -4.12 29.62
CA THR A 155 -0.94 -3.80 28.47
C THR A 155 -1.52 -4.32 27.17
N GLU A 156 -2.09 -5.52 27.17
CA GLU A 156 -2.77 -6.09 25.99
C GLU A 156 -3.99 -5.24 25.57
N ARG A 157 -4.79 -4.79 26.55
CA ARG A 157 -5.90 -3.86 26.28
C ARG A 157 -5.44 -2.52 25.73
N LEU A 158 -4.39 -1.93 26.32
CA LEU A 158 -3.82 -0.68 25.83
C LEU A 158 -3.31 -0.82 24.40
N GLN A 159 -2.66 -1.93 24.08
CA GLN A 159 -2.18 -2.19 22.74
C GLN A 159 -3.33 -2.33 21.74
N SER A 160 -4.35 -3.12 22.08
CA SER A 160 -5.55 -3.26 21.23
C SER A 160 -6.27 -1.92 21.00
N LEU A 161 -6.29 -1.04 22.00
CA LEU A 161 -6.89 0.28 21.89
C LEU A 161 -6.03 1.22 21.04
N SER A 162 -4.70 1.15 21.18
CA SER A 162 -3.75 1.90 20.35
C SER A 162 -3.86 1.51 18.88
N ASP A 163 -3.95 0.21 18.59
CA ASP A 163 -4.12 -0.32 17.23
C ASP A 163 -5.47 0.09 16.64
N SER A 164 -6.54 0.03 17.45
CA SER A 164 -7.87 0.50 17.02
C SER A 164 -7.87 2.01 16.74
N PHE A 165 -7.19 2.79 17.59
CA PHE A 165 -7.05 4.23 17.42
C PHE A 165 -6.28 4.58 16.15
N SER A 166 -5.16 3.92 15.87
CA SER A 166 -4.37 4.16 14.65
C SER A 166 -5.18 3.82 13.40
N GLN A 167 -5.90 2.69 13.40
CA GLN A 167 -6.79 2.32 12.30
C GLN A 167 -7.90 3.34 12.06
N MET A 168 -8.56 3.81 13.13
CA MET A 168 -9.60 4.83 13.02
C MET A 168 -9.05 6.19 12.56
N SER A 169 -7.84 6.55 12.99
CA SER A 169 -7.17 7.77 12.55
C SER A 169 -6.84 7.71 11.07
N GLN A 170 -6.28 6.58 10.59
CA GLN A 170 -6.01 6.38 9.17
C GLN A 170 -7.30 6.42 8.34
N ARG A 171 -8.36 5.74 8.79
CA ARG A 171 -9.66 5.76 8.11
C ARG A 171 -10.26 7.16 8.05
N LYS A 172 -10.08 7.97 9.09
CA LYS A 172 -10.48 9.38 9.10
C LYS A 172 -9.74 10.17 8.03
N GLU A 173 -8.41 10.02 7.92
CA GLU A 173 -7.61 10.71 6.92
C GLU A 173 -8.00 10.30 5.49
N GLU A 174 -8.22 9.01 5.25
CA GLU A 174 -8.69 8.49 3.97
C GLU A 174 -10.05 9.10 3.57
N LEU A 175 -11.00 9.17 4.51
CA LEU A 175 -12.30 9.78 4.27
C LEU A 175 -12.19 11.29 3.97
N LEU A 176 -11.32 12.01 4.68
CA LEU A 176 -11.07 13.43 4.40
C LEU A 176 -10.49 13.64 3.00
N ALA A 177 -9.55 12.79 2.58
CA ALA A 177 -9.00 12.83 1.23
C ALA A 177 -10.06 12.53 0.15
N GLN A 178 -10.96 11.57 0.41
CA GLN A 178 -12.09 11.28 -0.49
C GLN A 178 -13.07 12.45 -0.61
N ILE A 179 -13.40 13.10 0.52
CA ILE A 179 -14.26 14.29 0.54
C ILE A 179 -13.63 15.40 -0.30
N GLN A 180 -12.34 15.71 -0.08
CA GLN A 180 -11.63 16.72 -0.86
C GLN A 180 -11.61 16.40 -2.37
N SER A 181 -11.37 15.13 -2.73
CA SER A 181 -11.41 14.71 -4.13
C SER A 181 -12.80 14.88 -4.75
N CYS A 182 -13.85 14.54 -3.99
CA CYS A 182 -15.24 14.71 -4.42
C CYS A 182 -15.60 16.19 -4.60
N GLU A 183 -15.22 17.06 -3.66
CA GLU A 183 -15.42 18.51 -3.77
C GLU A 183 -14.70 19.10 -4.98
N GLN A 184 -13.47 18.67 -5.25
CA GLN A 184 -12.73 19.09 -6.45
C GLN A 184 -13.43 18.64 -7.73
N ARG A 185 -13.91 17.39 -7.78
CA ARG A 185 -14.69 16.88 -8.94
C ARG A 185 -15.98 17.66 -9.13
N MET A 186 -16.70 17.95 -8.04
CA MET A 186 -17.94 18.71 -8.08
C MET A 186 -17.71 20.14 -8.59
N ASN A 187 -16.67 20.82 -8.10
CA ASN A 187 -16.29 22.15 -8.57
C ASN A 187 -15.92 22.16 -10.07
N ARG A 188 -15.19 21.14 -10.55
CA ARG A 188 -14.88 21.00 -11.98
C ARG A 188 -16.13 20.77 -12.81
N ALA A 189 -17.02 19.89 -12.37
CA ALA A 189 -18.29 19.63 -13.05
C ALA A 189 -19.17 20.88 -13.12
N GLN A 190 -19.27 21.64 -12.02
CA GLN A 190 -20.05 22.89 -12.01
C GLN A 190 -19.48 23.94 -12.97
N ARG A 191 -18.15 24.09 -13.03
CA ARG A 191 -17.51 24.98 -14.02
C ARG A 191 -17.79 24.53 -15.46
N LEU A 192 -17.71 23.22 -15.72
CA LEU A 192 -17.99 22.66 -17.04
C LEU A 192 -19.46 22.88 -17.44
N ILE A 193 -20.40 22.65 -16.53
CA ILE A 193 -21.83 22.90 -16.78
C ILE A 193 -22.10 24.38 -17.05
N GLY A 194 -21.45 25.28 -16.28
CA GLY A 194 -21.54 26.72 -16.53
C GLY A 194 -21.00 27.12 -17.91
N ALA A 195 -19.84 26.58 -18.31
CA ALA A 195 -19.25 26.83 -19.61
C ALA A 195 -20.11 26.27 -20.76
N LEU A 196 -20.55 25.02 -20.65
CA LEU A 196 -21.42 24.36 -21.63
C LEU A 196 -22.78 25.04 -21.76
N GLY A 197 -23.31 25.62 -20.68
CA GLY A 197 -24.54 26.41 -20.73
C GLY A 197 -24.40 27.65 -21.63
N GLY A 198 -23.24 28.32 -21.58
CA GLY A 198 -22.93 29.43 -22.47
C GLY A 198 -22.72 29.00 -23.92
N GLU A 199 -21.97 27.92 -24.15
CA GLU A 199 -21.74 27.36 -25.49
C GLU A 199 -23.05 26.89 -26.14
N LYS A 200 -23.95 26.28 -25.37
CA LYS A 200 -25.27 25.88 -25.89
C LYS A 200 -26.03 27.07 -26.49
N VAL A 201 -26.06 28.22 -25.80
CA VAL A 201 -26.74 29.42 -26.32
C VAL A 201 -26.09 29.90 -27.62
N GLN A 202 -24.75 29.80 -27.73
CA GLN A 202 -24.04 30.14 -28.96
C GLN A 202 -24.34 29.17 -30.10
N TRP A 203 -24.37 27.87 -29.83
CA TRP A 203 -24.72 26.87 -30.84
C TRP A 203 -26.17 26.97 -31.28
N ASP A 204 -27.09 27.25 -30.35
CA ASP A 204 -28.50 27.49 -30.69
C ASP A 204 -28.64 28.73 -31.61
N ALA A 205 -27.86 29.79 -31.35
CA ALA A 205 -27.84 30.98 -32.23
C ALA A 205 -27.21 30.69 -33.61
N GLN A 206 -26.10 29.94 -33.65
CA GLN A 206 -25.44 29.54 -34.91
C GLN A 206 -26.34 28.59 -35.72
N LEU A 207 -27.04 27.68 -35.06
CA LEU A 207 -27.98 26.78 -35.72
C LEU A 207 -29.11 27.57 -36.36
N ALA A 208 -29.69 28.53 -35.64
CA ALA A 208 -30.71 29.41 -36.20
C ALA A 208 -30.19 30.20 -37.41
N GLU A 209 -28.95 30.71 -37.37
CA GLU A 209 -28.34 31.43 -38.50
C GLU A 209 -28.12 30.52 -39.73
N LEU A 210 -27.67 29.29 -39.51
CA LEU A 210 -27.45 28.29 -40.56
C LEU A 210 -28.77 27.80 -41.18
N GLU A 211 -29.82 27.59 -40.39
CA GLU A 211 -31.16 27.26 -40.90
C GLU A 211 -31.67 28.37 -41.83
N ASP A 212 -31.48 29.62 -41.41
CA ASP A 212 -31.79 30.81 -42.17
C ASP A 212 -30.99 30.90 -43.48
N GLU A 213 -29.70 30.53 -43.45
CA GLU A 213 -28.83 30.51 -44.62
C GLU A 213 -29.19 29.40 -45.60
N LEU A 214 -29.54 28.22 -45.10
CA LEU A 214 -29.97 27.09 -45.91
C LEU A 214 -31.18 27.43 -46.77
N ILE A 215 -32.14 28.19 -46.22
CA ILE A 215 -33.31 28.68 -46.97
C ILE A 215 -32.90 29.67 -48.07
N ARG A 216 -31.88 30.50 -47.84
CA ARG A 216 -31.40 31.51 -48.80
C ARG A 216 -30.46 30.96 -49.86
N CYS A 217 -29.73 29.89 -49.57
CA CYS A 217 -28.67 29.34 -50.43
C CYS A 217 -29.10 29.11 -51.90
N PRO A 218 -30.29 28.54 -52.21
CA PRO A 218 -30.72 28.35 -53.60
C PRO A 218 -30.89 29.67 -54.36
N GLN A 219 -31.38 30.72 -53.68
CA GLN A 219 -31.61 32.05 -54.28
C GLN A 219 -30.28 32.73 -54.60
N TYR A 220 -29.31 32.67 -53.67
CA TYR A 220 -27.98 33.24 -53.87
C TYR A 220 -27.19 32.46 -54.93
N THR A 221 -27.33 31.14 -54.97
CA THR A 221 -26.72 30.31 -56.03
C THR A 221 -27.26 30.66 -57.40
N LEU A 222 -28.56 30.93 -57.52
CA LEU A 222 -29.16 31.40 -58.77
C LEU A 222 -28.60 32.77 -59.19
N PHE A 223 -28.53 33.73 -58.27
CA PHE A 223 -27.94 35.05 -58.55
C PHE A 223 -26.46 34.98 -58.92
N ALA A 224 -25.70 34.11 -58.25
CA ALA A 224 -24.31 33.82 -58.58
C ALA A 224 -24.17 33.30 -60.00
N ALA A 225 -24.95 32.27 -60.36
CA ALA A 225 -24.93 31.67 -61.68
C ALA A 225 -25.27 32.70 -62.78
N ILE A 226 -26.28 33.54 -62.56
CA ILE A 226 -26.64 34.62 -63.49
C ILE A 226 -25.51 35.64 -63.62
N ALA A 227 -24.92 36.05 -62.49
CA ALA A 227 -23.85 37.03 -62.47
C ALA A 227 -22.60 36.54 -63.21
N ILE A 228 -22.23 35.27 -63.05
CA ILE A 228 -21.05 34.66 -63.67
C ILE A 228 -21.28 34.43 -65.17
N GLU A 229 -22.43 33.89 -65.58
CA GLU A 229 -22.67 33.50 -66.98
C GLU A 229 -23.12 34.67 -67.87
N TYR A 230 -24.00 35.54 -67.39
CA TYR A 230 -24.66 36.56 -68.24
C TYR A 230 -24.18 37.98 -67.97
N LEU A 231 -23.81 38.29 -66.73
CA LEU A 231 -23.50 39.66 -66.34
C LEU A 231 -21.98 39.95 -66.32
N SER A 232 -21.13 38.95 -66.56
CA SER A 232 -19.67 39.05 -66.44
C SER A 232 -19.01 40.15 -67.27
N ALA A 233 -19.58 40.50 -68.42
CA ALA A 233 -19.07 41.57 -69.29
C ALA A 233 -19.49 42.99 -68.84
N LEU A 234 -20.38 43.11 -67.87
CA LEU A 234 -20.91 44.40 -67.41
C LEU A 234 -20.06 44.97 -66.27
N SER A 235 -20.04 46.31 -66.16
CA SER A 235 -19.36 46.97 -65.05
C SER A 235 -20.03 46.62 -63.70
N PRO A 236 -19.28 46.61 -62.59
CA PRO A 236 -19.82 46.24 -61.27
C PRO A 236 -21.11 46.98 -60.89
N LYS A 237 -21.20 48.27 -61.22
CA LYS A 237 -22.39 49.10 -60.96
C LYS A 237 -23.64 48.57 -61.68
N HIS A 238 -23.55 48.33 -62.99
CA HIS A 238 -24.67 47.80 -63.78
C HIS A 238 -25.03 46.37 -63.37
N ARG A 239 -24.04 45.54 -62.99
CA ARG A 239 -24.31 44.21 -62.43
C ARG A 239 -25.15 44.29 -61.16
N GLN A 240 -24.79 45.17 -60.23
CA GLN A 240 -25.54 45.36 -59.00
C GLN A 240 -26.94 45.92 -59.26
N GLU A 241 -27.13 46.82 -60.22
CA GLU A 241 -28.46 47.31 -60.62
C GLU A 241 -29.37 46.17 -61.12
N ILE A 242 -28.86 45.30 -62.00
CA ILE A 242 -29.61 44.16 -62.52
C ILE A 242 -29.91 43.13 -61.42
N LEU A 243 -28.92 42.82 -60.57
CA LEU A 243 -29.10 41.90 -59.44
C LEU A 243 -30.12 42.44 -58.43
N ASN A 244 -30.14 43.75 -58.19
CA ASN A 244 -31.15 44.40 -57.36
C ASN A 244 -32.56 44.36 -57.99
N GLY A 245 -32.66 44.47 -59.32
CA GLY A 245 -33.91 44.27 -60.05
C GLY A 245 -34.42 42.82 -59.99
N LEU A 246 -33.53 41.84 -60.13
CA LEU A 246 -33.88 40.42 -59.97
C LEU A 246 -34.28 40.08 -58.53
N ARG A 247 -33.60 40.68 -57.55
CA ARG A 247 -33.93 40.58 -56.13
C ARG A 247 -35.35 41.07 -55.84
N SER A 248 -35.74 42.23 -56.38
CA SER A 248 -37.08 42.78 -56.15
C SER A 248 -38.16 41.92 -56.80
N LEU A 249 -37.88 41.34 -57.98
CA LEU A 249 -38.81 40.44 -58.68
C LEU A 249 -39.00 39.12 -57.95
N LEU A 250 -37.92 38.52 -57.43
CA LEU A 250 -37.96 37.26 -56.68
C LEU A 250 -38.30 37.45 -55.19
N LYS A 251 -38.56 38.69 -54.75
CA LYS A 251 -38.89 39.06 -53.37
C LYS A 251 -37.86 38.57 -52.35
N VAL A 252 -36.57 38.66 -52.70
CA VAL A 252 -35.48 38.26 -51.80
C VAL A 252 -35.16 39.42 -50.86
N GLU A 253 -35.33 39.20 -49.56
CA GLU A 253 -35.26 40.25 -48.54
C GLU A 253 -33.87 40.85 -48.35
N LYS A 254 -32.79 40.06 -48.52
CA LYS A 254 -31.42 40.50 -48.27
C LYS A 254 -30.69 40.86 -49.57
N PRO A 255 -29.80 41.89 -49.56
CA PRO A 255 -28.99 42.23 -50.72
C PRO A 255 -28.00 41.12 -51.02
N PHE A 256 -27.78 40.85 -52.30
CA PHE A 256 -26.79 39.91 -52.79
C PHE A 256 -25.60 40.66 -53.38
N ASN A 257 -24.40 40.28 -52.96
CA ASN A 257 -23.15 40.69 -53.59
C ASN A 257 -22.37 39.41 -53.94
N LEU A 258 -21.75 39.38 -55.10
CA LEU A 258 -20.98 38.23 -55.56
C LEU A 258 -19.84 37.88 -54.60
N GLN A 259 -19.29 38.87 -53.89
CA GLN A 259 -18.26 38.65 -52.87
C GLN A 259 -18.76 37.85 -51.66
N MET A 260 -20.07 37.75 -51.44
CA MET A 260 -20.66 36.96 -50.34
C MET A 260 -20.57 35.44 -50.58
N ILE A 261 -20.21 35.00 -51.78
CA ILE A 261 -20.05 33.57 -52.10
C ILE A 261 -18.71 33.04 -51.60
N CYS A 262 -17.71 33.92 -51.45
CA CYS A 262 -16.38 33.55 -50.97
C CYS A 262 -16.21 34.07 -49.54
N ASP A 263 -15.76 33.21 -48.62
CA ASP A 263 -15.48 33.57 -47.22
C ASP A 263 -14.37 34.63 -47.10
N GLU A 264 -13.58 34.80 -48.16
CA GLU A 264 -12.46 35.73 -48.19
C GLU A 264 -12.83 37.08 -48.81
N THR A 265 -12.86 38.10 -47.97
CA THR A 265 -13.02 39.55 -48.28
C THR A 265 -12.05 40.12 -49.33
N ARG A 266 -11.10 39.31 -49.81
CA ARG A 266 -10.04 39.70 -50.74
C ARG A 266 -10.36 39.42 -52.20
N HIS A 267 -11.37 38.61 -52.49
CA HIS A 267 -11.71 38.30 -53.88
C HIS A 267 -12.47 39.46 -54.52
N SER A 268 -11.86 40.06 -55.56
CA SER A 268 -12.58 40.98 -56.42
C SER A 268 -13.69 40.22 -57.16
N GLU A 269 -14.83 40.86 -57.44
CA GLU A 269 -15.92 40.20 -58.19
C GLU A 269 -15.45 39.62 -59.52
N ASN A 270 -14.46 40.27 -60.16
CA ASN A 270 -13.85 39.80 -61.40
C ASN A 270 -13.04 38.52 -61.19
N ALA A 271 -12.35 38.38 -60.05
CA ALA A 271 -11.64 37.15 -59.69
C ALA A 271 -12.62 35.97 -59.57
N ILE A 272 -13.74 36.18 -58.86
CA ILE A 272 -14.78 35.16 -58.67
C ILE A 272 -15.36 34.71 -60.02
N ILE A 273 -15.60 35.66 -60.93
CA ILE A 273 -16.07 35.34 -62.29
C ILE A 273 -15.00 34.56 -63.06
N ILE A 274 -13.76 35.04 -63.05
CA ILE A 274 -12.64 34.38 -63.77
C ILE A 274 -12.44 32.97 -63.24
N GLU A 275 -12.58 32.72 -61.94
CA GLU A 275 -12.38 31.41 -61.34
C GLU A 275 -13.56 30.45 -61.60
N ASN A 276 -14.79 30.95 -61.63
CA ASN A 276 -15.99 30.11 -61.75
C ASN A 276 -16.60 30.08 -63.15
N SER A 277 -16.03 30.79 -64.13
CA SER A 277 -16.54 30.79 -65.51
C SER A 277 -16.30 29.44 -66.20
N ARG A 278 -17.30 28.97 -66.96
CA ARG A 278 -17.15 27.73 -67.76
C ARG A 278 -16.42 27.95 -69.09
N ARG A 279 -16.41 29.19 -69.57
CA ARG A 279 -15.81 29.58 -70.85
C ARG A 279 -14.49 30.29 -70.59
N VAL A 280 -13.58 30.27 -71.57
CA VAL A 280 -12.33 31.02 -71.48
C VAL A 280 -12.67 32.51 -71.33
N PRO A 281 -12.29 33.18 -70.22
CA PRO A 281 -12.68 34.55 -69.96
C PRO A 281 -11.94 35.52 -70.88
N LEU A 282 -12.67 36.45 -71.48
CA LEU A 282 -12.09 37.57 -72.23
C LEU A 282 -11.91 38.76 -71.29
N ILE A 283 -10.65 39.17 -71.09
CA ILE A 283 -10.31 40.29 -70.20
C ILE A 283 -10.21 41.57 -71.03
N LEU A 284 -11.19 42.46 -70.88
CA LEU A 284 -11.18 43.78 -71.50
C LEU A 284 -10.45 44.78 -70.59
N GLN A 285 -9.34 45.33 -71.07
CA GLN A 285 -8.57 46.35 -70.36
C GLN A 285 -8.52 47.64 -71.18
N SER A 286 -9.19 48.70 -70.73
CA SER A 286 -9.04 50.03 -71.32
C SER A 286 -7.74 50.67 -70.80
N ARG A 287 -6.91 51.22 -71.70
CA ARG A 287 -5.61 51.85 -71.35
C ARG A 287 -5.75 53.24 -70.69
N GLY A 288 -6.95 53.65 -70.26
CA GLY A 288 -7.25 55.07 -70.04
C GLY A 288 -8.10 55.40 -68.82
N VAL A 289 -7.80 54.87 -67.63
CA VAL A 289 -8.13 55.52 -66.33
C VAL A 289 -7.05 55.12 -65.31
N PHE A 290 -6.44 56.12 -64.67
CA PHE A 290 -5.32 56.05 -63.71
C PHE A 290 -5.59 55.30 -62.38
N MET A 291 -6.58 54.40 -62.32
CA MET A 291 -6.90 53.68 -61.07
C MET A 291 -7.15 52.17 -61.22
N THR A 292 -7.13 51.57 -62.43
CA THR A 292 -7.41 50.11 -62.58
C THR A 292 -6.58 49.40 -63.67
N SER A 293 -5.62 50.06 -64.31
CA SER A 293 -4.91 49.54 -65.48
C SER A 293 -3.70 48.61 -65.18
N GLY A 294 -3.56 48.11 -63.96
CA GLY A 294 -2.43 47.23 -63.56
C GLY A 294 -2.80 45.97 -62.79
N GLN A 295 -4.09 45.68 -62.57
CA GLN A 295 -4.51 44.64 -61.61
C GLN A 295 -4.76 43.25 -62.22
N ALA A 296 -4.96 43.13 -63.54
CA ALA A 296 -5.30 41.84 -64.14
C ALA A 296 -4.13 40.83 -64.10
N LYS A 297 -2.91 41.23 -64.47
CA LYS A 297 -1.75 40.32 -64.45
C LYS A 297 -1.37 39.88 -63.02
N PRO A 298 -1.28 40.80 -62.02
CA PRO A 298 -1.04 40.39 -60.64
C PRO A 298 -2.14 39.46 -60.09
N LEU A 299 -3.41 39.74 -60.39
CA LEU A 299 -4.52 38.88 -59.98
C LEU A 299 -4.44 37.49 -60.62
N LEU A 300 -4.11 37.39 -61.90
CA LEU A 300 -3.93 36.10 -62.57
C LEU A 300 -2.70 35.36 -62.07
N MET A 301 -1.61 36.05 -61.74
CA MET A 301 -0.44 35.43 -61.10
C MET A 301 -0.77 34.87 -59.73
N GLU A 302 -1.59 35.57 -58.94
CA GLU A 302 -2.10 35.12 -57.64
C GLU A 302 -3.01 33.89 -57.79
N LEU A 303 -3.97 33.93 -58.71
CA LEU A 303 -4.90 32.81 -58.97
C LEU A 303 -4.22 31.55 -59.56
N THR A 304 -3.01 31.67 -60.11
CA THR A 304 -2.32 30.58 -60.81
C THR A 304 -1.05 30.12 -60.10
N ASP A 305 -0.84 30.52 -58.83
CA ASP A 305 0.35 30.23 -58.03
C ASP A 305 1.67 30.51 -58.79
N GLY A 306 1.68 31.59 -59.58
CA GLY A 306 2.83 32.01 -60.38
C GLY A 306 3.09 31.21 -61.67
N ARG A 307 2.23 30.25 -62.05
CA ARG A 307 2.35 29.45 -63.29
C ARG A 307 1.63 30.08 -64.47
N LEU A 308 1.96 31.33 -64.78
CA LEU A 308 1.36 32.11 -65.86
C LEU A 308 2.34 32.32 -67.01
N LEU A 309 2.02 31.81 -68.20
CA LEU A 309 2.72 32.06 -69.45
C LEU A 309 2.05 33.22 -70.20
N VAL A 310 2.79 34.28 -70.45
CA VAL A 310 2.30 35.47 -71.17
C VAL A 310 2.81 35.45 -72.60
N VAL A 311 1.91 35.55 -73.58
CA VAL A 311 2.24 35.49 -75.02
C VAL A 311 1.49 36.58 -75.77
N GLU A 312 2.11 37.21 -76.76
CA GLU A 312 1.41 38.14 -77.66
C GLU A 312 0.68 37.39 -78.78
N ALA A 313 -0.52 37.85 -79.16
CA ALA A 313 -1.32 37.24 -80.22
C ALA A 313 -0.62 37.25 -81.60
N SER A 314 0.32 38.17 -81.81
CA SER A 314 1.13 38.33 -83.03
C SER A 314 2.28 37.32 -83.15
N ASP A 315 2.59 36.57 -82.09
CA ASP A 315 3.72 35.63 -82.08
C ASP A 315 3.44 34.43 -83.00
N LYS A 316 4.35 34.19 -83.96
CA LYS A 316 4.31 33.04 -84.88
C LYS A 316 4.37 31.70 -84.14
N ARG A 317 4.88 31.67 -82.90
CA ARG A 317 5.00 30.47 -82.05
C ARG A 317 3.81 30.22 -81.14
N LEU A 318 2.76 31.04 -81.20
CA LEU A 318 1.60 30.97 -80.31
C LEU A 318 1.00 29.57 -80.18
N THR A 319 0.83 28.83 -81.28
CA THR A 319 0.26 27.47 -81.26
C THR A 319 1.16 26.45 -80.55
N ALA A 320 2.49 26.60 -80.68
CA ALA A 320 3.45 25.74 -80.00
C ALA A 320 3.45 26.03 -78.49
N ILE A 321 3.46 27.32 -78.12
CA ILE A 321 3.45 27.74 -76.70
C ILE A 321 2.13 27.31 -76.02
N ILE A 322 1.00 27.42 -76.71
CA ILE A 322 -0.29 26.95 -76.17
C ILE A 322 -0.23 25.43 -75.92
N ARG A 323 0.27 24.65 -76.89
CA ARG A 323 0.40 23.19 -76.74
C ARG A 323 1.32 22.81 -75.58
N ASP A 324 2.49 23.43 -75.51
CA ASP A 324 3.49 23.14 -74.49
C ASP A 324 2.98 23.56 -73.10
N GLY A 325 2.33 24.73 -73.00
CA GLY A 325 1.68 25.20 -71.78
C GLY A 325 0.55 24.29 -71.31
N ILE A 326 -0.29 23.78 -72.23
CA ILE A 326 -1.32 22.77 -71.91
C ILE A 326 -0.67 21.49 -71.37
N SER A 327 0.40 21.00 -72.02
CA SER A 327 1.08 19.78 -71.59
C SER A 327 1.74 19.91 -70.21
N ALA A 328 2.19 21.11 -69.86
CA ALA A 328 2.79 21.44 -68.57
C ALA A 328 1.76 21.79 -67.49
N GLY A 329 0.48 21.93 -67.84
CA GLY A 329 -0.57 22.40 -66.92
C GLY A 329 -0.40 23.86 -66.49
N SER A 330 0.24 24.68 -67.32
CA SER A 330 0.45 26.12 -67.06
C SER A 330 -0.74 26.94 -67.57
N ALA A 331 -1.10 28.01 -66.85
CA ALA A 331 -2.08 28.98 -67.32
C ALA A 331 -1.47 29.86 -68.41
N ILE A 332 -2.24 30.21 -69.45
CA ILE A 332 -1.76 30.97 -70.61
C ILE A 332 -2.58 32.26 -70.74
N LEU A 333 -1.89 33.40 -70.77
CA LEU A 333 -2.48 34.72 -71.05
C LEU A 333 -2.03 35.18 -72.43
N VAL A 334 -3.00 35.46 -73.30
CA VAL A 334 -2.76 36.00 -74.65
C VAL A 334 -3.05 37.49 -74.67
N GLU A 335 -2.04 38.30 -74.96
CA GLU A 335 -2.11 39.76 -75.00
C GLU A 335 -2.24 40.30 -76.42
N SER A 336 -2.69 41.56 -76.53
CA SER A 336 -2.77 42.28 -77.82
C SER A 336 -3.65 41.59 -78.86
N LEU A 337 -4.82 41.08 -78.43
CA LEU A 337 -5.87 40.63 -79.34
C LEU A 337 -6.34 41.81 -80.19
N VAL A 338 -6.13 41.73 -81.51
CA VAL A 338 -6.70 42.66 -82.49
C VAL A 338 -8.20 42.35 -82.65
N GLU A 339 -9.00 43.24 -83.25
CA GLU A 339 -10.46 43.11 -83.44
C GLU A 339 -10.94 41.77 -84.04
N SER A 340 -10.03 40.95 -84.60
CA SER A 340 -10.33 39.58 -85.04
C SER A 340 -9.41 38.56 -84.36
N LEU A 341 -10.02 37.50 -83.82
CA LEU A 341 -9.30 36.39 -83.23
C LEU A 341 -8.88 35.40 -84.33
N PRO A 342 -7.61 34.93 -84.36
CA PRO A 342 -7.20 33.99 -85.39
C PRO A 342 -7.96 32.67 -85.33
N LEU A 343 -8.48 32.22 -86.48
CA LEU A 343 -9.32 31.01 -86.60
C LEU A 343 -8.64 29.73 -86.08
N TYR A 344 -7.29 29.69 -86.07
CA TYR A 344 -6.54 28.53 -85.56
C TYR A 344 -6.57 28.38 -84.03
N ILE A 345 -7.00 29.40 -83.28
CA ILE A 345 -7.11 29.37 -81.81
C ILE A 345 -8.49 28.86 -81.35
N MET A 346 -9.52 29.00 -82.20
CA MET A 346 -10.89 28.59 -81.89
C MET A 346 -11.06 27.15 -81.37
N PRO A 347 -10.29 26.14 -81.86
CA PRO A 347 -10.35 24.79 -81.32
C PRO A 347 -9.95 24.68 -79.84
N PHE A 348 -9.11 25.60 -79.33
CA PHE A 348 -8.66 25.64 -77.94
C PHE A 348 -9.60 26.46 -77.02
N LEU A 349 -10.50 27.26 -77.59
CA LEU A 349 -11.45 28.10 -76.84
C LEU A 349 -12.81 27.42 -76.63
N THR A 350 -13.10 26.38 -77.40
CA THR A 350 -14.34 25.62 -77.31
C THR A 350 -14.07 24.28 -76.65
N LEU A 351 -14.90 23.94 -75.67
CA LEU A 351 -14.83 22.65 -75.00
C LEU A 351 -15.25 21.57 -76.00
N ARG A 352 -14.28 20.78 -76.47
CA ARG A 352 -14.50 19.67 -77.39
C ARG A 352 -14.17 18.36 -76.70
N VAL A 353 -15.14 17.45 -76.70
CA VAL A 353 -14.96 16.08 -76.24
C VAL A 353 -14.52 15.26 -77.44
N PHE A 354 -13.33 14.68 -77.37
CA PHE A 354 -12.79 13.78 -78.38
C PHE A 354 -12.95 12.35 -77.89
N THR A 355 -13.42 11.44 -78.75
CA THR A 355 -13.38 10.01 -78.44
C THR A 355 -12.10 9.44 -79.05
N SER A 356 -11.16 9.01 -78.21
CA SER A 356 -9.94 8.32 -78.64
C SER A 356 -9.93 6.93 -78.03
N ALA A 357 -9.77 5.89 -78.86
CA ALA A 357 -9.69 4.49 -78.44
C ALA A 357 -10.84 4.01 -77.51
N GLY A 358 -12.07 4.47 -77.74
CA GLY A 358 -13.24 4.07 -76.95
C GLY A 358 -13.45 4.83 -75.63
N GLN A 359 -12.52 5.71 -75.25
CA GLN A 359 -12.68 6.62 -74.11
C GLN A 359 -13.03 8.02 -74.58
N GLN A 360 -14.01 8.66 -73.91
CA GLN A 360 -14.31 10.07 -74.09
C GLN A 360 -13.28 10.90 -73.32
N VAL A 361 -12.45 11.66 -74.04
CA VAL A 361 -11.48 12.59 -73.49
C VAL A 361 -12.02 14.00 -73.70
N ALA A 362 -12.42 14.65 -72.60
CA ALA A 362 -12.79 16.07 -72.60
C ALA A 362 -11.54 16.91 -72.28
N VAL A 363 -11.21 17.88 -73.14
CA VAL A 363 -10.12 18.82 -72.85
C VAL A 363 -10.70 20.06 -72.17
N PHE A 364 -10.37 20.24 -70.88
CA PHE A 364 -10.76 21.40 -70.09
C PHE A 364 -9.71 22.49 -70.23
N PHE A 365 -10.14 23.73 -70.49
CA PHE A 365 -9.25 24.88 -70.67
C PHE A 365 -9.48 25.96 -69.60
N HIS A 366 -9.80 25.55 -68.38
CA HIS A 366 -10.06 26.46 -67.26
C HIS A 366 -9.29 26.04 -65.99
N ALA A 367 -8.64 27.01 -65.34
CA ALA A 367 -7.69 26.78 -64.24
C ALA A 367 -8.30 26.18 -62.96
N SER A 368 -9.62 26.26 -62.76
CA SER A 368 -10.30 25.80 -61.53
C SER A 368 -10.93 24.41 -61.62
N GLN A 369 -11.08 23.82 -62.81
CA GLN A 369 -11.65 22.46 -62.97
C GLN A 369 -10.62 21.39 -63.38
N THR A 370 -9.37 21.78 -63.61
CA THR A 370 -8.26 20.84 -63.87
C THR A 370 -7.84 20.00 -62.65
N PHE A 371 -8.50 20.17 -61.49
CA PHE A 371 -8.25 19.37 -60.27
C PHE A 371 -9.51 18.66 -59.71
N ARG A 372 -10.37 18.15 -60.58
CA ARG A 372 -11.23 17.00 -60.21
C ARG A 372 -11.14 15.95 -61.29
N GLU A 373 -10.35 14.91 -61.02
CA GLU A 373 -10.42 13.64 -61.73
C GLU A 373 -11.87 13.12 -61.69
N ALA A 374 -12.65 13.46 -62.71
CA ALA A 374 -13.91 12.80 -62.96
C ALA A 374 -13.57 11.46 -63.64
N HIS A 375 -13.24 10.46 -62.83
CA HIS A 375 -13.46 9.08 -63.21
C HIS A 375 -14.97 8.89 -63.39
N PHE A 376 -15.45 9.05 -64.62
CA PHE A 376 -16.74 8.48 -65.02
C PHE A 376 -16.52 6.97 -65.20
N GLY A 377 -16.97 6.21 -64.20
CA GLY A 377 -17.09 4.75 -64.27
C GLY A 377 -18.26 4.31 -65.13
#